data_AF-A0A847VV48-F1
#
_entry.id   AF-A0A847VV48-F1
#
_cell.length_a   1.000
_cell.length_b   1.000
_cell.length_c   1.000
_cell.angle_alpha   90.00
_cell.angle_beta   90.00
_cell.angle_gamma   90.00
#
_symmetry.space_group_name_H-M   'P 1'
#
loop_
_entity.id
_entity.type
_entity.pdbx_description
1 polymer ?
#
loop_
_entity_poly.entity_id
_entity_poly.type
_entity_poly.pdbx_seq_one_letter_code
_entity_poly.pdbx_strand_id
1 'polypeptide(L)'
;MKIVFKLKEEDYLEYLRFVISNSKKNRNIGWWLRVIIPLLLLFSFTFFKLYGNLLYVVLGVSFALIWFFFLSDKIWKAFLFRSININFVRKMNITKFEEVTVDFRDDSIIVDGKVVKYNDIERIIPLKNILVIFYGGSKTFVIPNSAIEKQTQQTKLIEFIYKKIAEGLAVSKK
;
A
#
# COMPACT_ATOMS: atom_id res chain seq x y z
N MET A 1 4.95 25.79 -8.75
CA MET A 1 3.53 25.57 -8.36
C MET A 1 3.51 25.29 -6.86
N LYS A 2 2.75 26.04 -6.07
CA LYS A 2 2.72 25.88 -4.61
C LYS A 2 1.38 25.30 -4.17
N ILE A 3 1.41 24.25 -3.37
CA ILE A 3 0.23 23.61 -2.77
C ILE A 3 0.42 23.63 -1.26
N VAL A 4 -0.59 24.08 -0.53
CA VAL A 4 -0.64 24.05 0.93
C VAL A 4 -1.81 23.17 1.33
N PHE A 5 -1.57 22.20 2.20
CA PHE A 5 -2.62 21.27 2.61
C PHE A 5 -2.41 20.74 4.02
N LYS A 6 -3.50 20.22 4.57
CA LYS A 6 -3.50 19.49 5.83
C LYS A 6 -4.08 18.11 5.59
N LEU A 7 -3.35 17.07 6.01
CA LEU A 7 -3.83 15.70 5.91
C LEU A 7 -5.01 15.49 6.85
N LYS A 8 -6.04 14.79 6.36
CA LYS A 8 -7.10 14.25 7.21
C LYS A 8 -6.69 12.88 7.74
N GLU A 9 -7.36 12.45 8.80
CA GLU A 9 -7.16 11.11 9.36
C GLU A 9 -7.41 10.02 8.31
N GLU A 10 -8.44 10.18 7.48
CA GLU A 10 -8.78 9.23 6.41
C GLU A 10 -7.67 9.10 5.37
N ASP A 11 -7.06 10.22 4.97
CA ASP A 11 -5.94 10.26 4.02
C ASP A 11 -4.74 9.48 4.59
N TYR A 12 -4.45 9.70 5.87
CA TYR A 12 -3.36 9.02 6.54
C TYR A 12 -3.63 7.52 6.77
N LEU A 13 -4.87 7.15 7.09
CA LEU A 13 -5.27 5.74 7.20
C LEU A 13 -5.18 5.03 5.85
N GLU A 14 -5.52 5.69 4.75
CA GLU A 14 -5.35 5.15 3.41
C GLU A 14 -3.87 4.89 3.09
N TYR A 15 -2.99 5.84 3.40
CA TYR A 15 -1.54 5.67 3.27
C TYR A 15 -1.03 4.48 4.09
N LEU A 16 -1.43 4.38 5.36
CA LEU A 16 -1.02 3.27 6.22
C LEU A 16 -1.53 1.92 5.70
N ARG A 17 -2.78 1.84 5.26
CA ARG A 17 -3.34 0.63 4.63
C ARG A 17 -2.51 0.20 3.44
N PHE A 18 -2.08 1.15 2.61
CA PHE A 18 -1.20 0.89 1.48
C PHE A 18 0.17 0.34 1.93
N VAL A 19 0.88 1.04 2.82
CA VAL A 19 2.22 0.62 3.28
C VAL A 19 2.18 -0.75 3.97
N ILE A 20 1.20 -0.95 4.84
CA ILE A 20 1.06 -2.17 5.64
C ILE A 20 0.68 -3.36 4.74
N SER A 21 -0.26 -3.19 3.80
CA SER A 21 -0.61 -4.25 2.84
C SER A 21 0.55 -4.65 1.93
N ASN A 22 1.41 -3.69 1.58
CA ASN A 22 2.56 -3.94 0.70
C ASN A 22 3.85 -4.33 1.46
N SER A 23 3.79 -4.41 2.79
CA SER A 23 4.95 -4.79 3.62
C SER A 23 5.30 -6.27 3.46
N LYS A 24 6.60 -6.59 3.43
CA LYS A 24 7.11 -7.98 3.31
C LYS A 24 6.55 -8.88 4.42
N LYS A 25 6.47 -8.37 5.65
CA LYS A 25 5.93 -9.10 6.81
C LYS A 25 4.49 -9.55 6.57
N ASN A 26 3.63 -8.66 6.10
CA ASN A 26 2.23 -8.98 5.88
C ASN A 26 2.00 -9.85 4.66
N ARG A 27 2.84 -9.73 3.62
CA ARG A 27 2.82 -10.67 2.51
C ARG A 27 3.12 -12.10 2.98
N ASN A 28 4.09 -12.25 3.89
CA ASN A 28 4.46 -13.56 4.45
C ASN A 28 3.34 -14.13 5.33
N ILE A 29 2.71 -13.33 6.20
CA ILE A 29 1.59 -13.80 7.03
C ILE A 29 0.39 -14.22 6.16
N GLY A 30 0.07 -13.44 5.12
CA GLY A 30 -0.97 -13.81 4.15
C GLY A 30 -0.68 -15.15 3.45
N TRP A 31 0.59 -15.39 3.11
CA TRP A 31 1.04 -16.69 2.58
C TRP A 31 0.88 -17.83 3.59
N TRP A 32 1.25 -17.62 4.85
CA TRP A 32 1.04 -18.61 5.90
C TRP A 32 -0.44 -18.98 6.07
N LEU A 33 -1.35 -18.00 6.00
CA LEU A 33 -2.80 -18.25 6.06
C LEU A 33 -3.31 -19.09 4.88
N ARG A 34 -2.71 -18.95 3.69
CA ARG A 34 -3.05 -19.78 2.52
C ARG A 34 -2.70 -21.25 2.73
N VAL A 35 -1.58 -21.52 3.39
CA VAL A 35 -1.02 -22.86 3.54
C VAL A 35 -1.53 -23.59 4.78
N ILE A 36 -1.86 -22.88 5.86
CA ILE A 36 -2.19 -23.51 7.15
C ILE A 36 -3.44 -24.39 7.11
N ILE A 37 -4.48 -24.00 6.37
CA ILE A 37 -5.71 -24.80 6.26
C ILE A 37 -5.50 -26.07 5.42
N PRO A 38 -4.88 -26.02 4.22
CA PRO A 38 -4.47 -27.24 3.51
C PRO A 38 -3.62 -28.18 4.36
N LEU A 39 -2.70 -27.63 5.16
CA LEU A 39 -1.84 -28.42 6.05
C LEU A 39 -2.64 -29.10 7.16
N LEU A 40 -3.58 -28.39 7.79
CA LEU A 40 -4.47 -28.94 8.82
C LEU A 40 -5.38 -30.04 8.26
N LEU A 41 -5.86 -29.88 7.02
CA LEU A 41 -6.60 -30.93 6.33
C LEU A 41 -5.73 -32.17 6.13
N LEU A 42 -4.53 -32.02 5.56
CA LEU A 42 -3.61 -33.15 5.41
C LEU A 42 -3.33 -33.88 6.74
N PHE A 43 -3.09 -33.11 7.80
CA PHE A 43 -2.90 -33.65 9.14
C PHE A 43 -4.14 -34.43 9.62
N SER A 44 -5.33 -33.86 9.46
CA SER A 44 -6.58 -34.50 9.87
C SER A 44 -6.86 -35.78 9.09
N PHE A 45 -6.61 -35.78 7.78
CA PHE A 45 -6.78 -36.96 6.93
C PHE A 45 -5.85 -38.11 7.33
N THR A 46 -4.62 -37.78 7.71
CA THR A 46 -3.62 -38.75 8.16
C THR A 46 -3.97 -39.27 9.55
N PHE A 47 -4.27 -38.38 10.50
CA PHE A 47 -4.54 -38.71 11.89
C PHE A 47 -5.82 -39.55 12.06
N PHE A 48 -6.92 -39.15 11.41
CA PHE A 48 -8.20 -39.85 11.45
C PHE A 48 -8.31 -40.99 10.42
N LYS A 49 -7.25 -41.27 9.65
CA LYS A 49 -7.21 -42.28 8.58
C LYS A 49 -8.35 -42.14 7.56
N LEU A 50 -8.78 -40.90 7.27
CA LEU A 50 -9.90 -40.61 6.37
C LEU A 50 -9.57 -40.85 4.89
N TYR A 51 -8.29 -41.12 4.57
CA TYR A 51 -7.82 -41.43 3.22
C TYR A 51 -8.43 -42.72 2.64
N GLY A 52 -8.95 -43.61 3.48
CA GLY A 52 -9.61 -44.85 3.03
C GLY A 52 -10.96 -44.61 2.34
N ASN A 53 -11.58 -43.44 2.55
CA ASN A 53 -12.85 -43.09 1.92
C ASN A 53 -12.63 -42.02 0.84
N LEU A 54 -12.83 -42.42 -0.41
CA LEU A 54 -12.61 -41.58 -1.59
C LEU A 54 -13.50 -40.32 -1.57
N LEU A 55 -14.71 -40.39 -1.01
CA LEU A 55 -15.62 -39.24 -0.89
C LEU A 55 -15.01 -38.16 0.01
N TYR A 56 -14.45 -38.54 1.16
CA TYR A 56 -13.78 -37.59 2.05
C TYR A 56 -12.57 -36.98 1.38
N VAL A 57 -11.75 -37.76 0.67
CA VAL A 57 -10.56 -37.26 -0.05
C VAL A 57 -10.96 -36.19 -1.06
N VAL A 58 -12.00 -36.44 -1.87
CA VAL A 58 -12.49 -35.49 -2.87
C VAL A 58 -12.99 -34.21 -2.21
N LEU A 59 -13.76 -34.30 -1.11
CA LEU A 59 -14.25 -33.13 -0.39
C LEU A 59 -13.11 -32.32 0.24
N GLY A 60 -12.15 -32.99 0.86
CA GLY A 60 -10.99 -32.36 1.49
C GLY A 60 -10.12 -31.60 0.49
N VAL A 61 -9.84 -32.22 -0.66
CA VAL A 61 -9.08 -31.58 -1.75
C VAL A 61 -9.86 -30.39 -2.33
N SER A 62 -11.15 -30.56 -2.60
CA SER A 62 -12.00 -29.48 -3.13
C SER A 62 -12.04 -28.28 -2.17
N PHE A 63 -12.20 -28.54 -0.87
CA PHE A 63 -12.18 -27.49 0.15
C PHE A 63 -10.81 -26.82 0.27
N ALA A 64 -9.70 -27.59 0.21
CA ALA A 64 -8.35 -27.05 0.22
C ALA A 64 -8.10 -26.11 -0.98
N LEU A 65 -8.55 -26.50 -2.19
CA LEU A 65 -8.46 -25.67 -3.38
C LEU A 65 -9.29 -24.39 -3.24
N ILE A 66 -10.54 -24.50 -2.79
CA ILE A 66 -11.41 -23.33 -2.56
C ILE A 66 -10.78 -22.37 -1.54
N TRP A 67 -10.21 -22.91 -0.46
CA TRP A 67 -9.50 -22.11 0.54
C TRP A 67 -8.29 -21.38 -0.06
N PHE A 68 -7.43 -22.13 -0.73
CA PHE A 68 -6.17 -21.62 -1.26
C PHE A 68 -6.38 -20.53 -2.30
N PHE A 69 -7.33 -20.71 -3.22
CA PHE A 69 -7.55 -19.78 -4.33
C PHE A 69 -8.52 -18.63 -4.01
N PHE A 70 -9.52 -18.82 -3.13
CA PHE A 70 -10.60 -17.83 -2.98
C PHE A 70 -10.73 -17.26 -1.57
N LEU A 71 -10.80 -18.12 -0.55
CA LEU A 71 -11.17 -17.69 0.80
C LEU A 71 -10.03 -16.99 1.53
N SER A 72 -8.83 -17.54 1.44
CA SER A 72 -7.64 -17.05 2.15
C SER A 72 -7.34 -15.57 1.88
N ASP A 73 -7.39 -15.14 0.61
CA ASP A 73 -7.07 -13.77 0.21
C ASP A 73 -8.13 -12.77 0.70
N LYS A 74 -9.41 -13.15 0.62
CA LYS A 74 -10.53 -12.33 1.13
C LYS A 74 -10.45 -12.16 2.64
N ILE A 75 -10.23 -13.25 3.37
CA ILE A 75 -10.15 -13.23 4.85
C ILE A 75 -8.94 -12.40 5.28
N TRP A 76 -7.79 -12.56 4.62
CA TRP A 76 -6.59 -11.80 4.95
C TRP A 76 -6.76 -10.30 4.72
N LYS A 77 -7.31 -9.90 3.58
CA LYS A 77 -7.60 -8.49 3.28
C LYS A 77 -8.55 -7.86 4.29
N ALA A 78 -9.63 -8.57 4.64
CA ALA A 78 -10.59 -8.11 5.64
C ALA A 78 -9.96 -7.98 7.04
N PHE A 79 -9.15 -8.97 7.44
CA PHE A 79 -8.43 -8.95 8.71
C PHE A 79 -7.43 -7.78 8.78
N LEU A 80 -6.64 -7.57 7.72
CA LEU A 80 -5.72 -6.44 7.64
C LEU A 80 -6.45 -5.10 7.77
N PHE A 81 -7.54 -4.92 7.01
CA PHE A 81 -8.33 -3.69 7.06
C PHE A 81 -8.85 -3.42 8.47
N ARG A 82 -9.41 -4.43 9.12
CA ARG A 82 -9.96 -4.33 10.48
C ARG A 82 -8.87 -4.09 11.52
N SER A 83 -7.75 -4.80 11.44
CA SER A 83 -6.62 -4.64 12.37
C SER A 83 -6.02 -3.24 12.29
N ILE A 84 -5.86 -2.69 11.08
CA ILE A 84 -5.38 -1.33 10.89
C ILE A 84 -6.38 -0.33 11.48
N ASN A 85 -7.68 -0.47 11.18
CA ASN A 85 -8.67 0.48 11.66
C ASN A 85 -8.80 0.49 13.19
N ILE A 86 -8.82 -0.69 13.83
CA ILE A 86 -9.04 -0.81 15.28
C ILE A 86 -7.77 -0.50 16.06
N ASN A 87 -6.63 -1.06 15.65
CA ASN A 87 -5.41 -0.98 16.45
C ASN A 87 -4.62 0.30 16.20
N PHE A 88 -4.66 0.89 14.99
CA PHE A 88 -3.90 2.10 14.71
C PHE A 88 -4.61 3.38 15.11
N VAL A 89 -5.90 3.54 14.80
CA VAL A 89 -6.68 4.72 15.24
C VAL A 89 -6.60 4.87 16.77
N ARG A 90 -6.67 3.75 17.50
CA ARG A 90 -6.58 3.75 18.97
C ARG A 90 -5.17 3.97 19.53
N LYS A 91 -4.12 3.64 18.78
CA LYS A 91 -2.71 3.79 19.22
C LYS A 91 -2.07 5.10 18.78
N MET A 92 -2.62 5.74 17.76
CA MET A 92 -2.14 7.01 17.28
C MET A 92 -2.69 8.12 18.16
N ASN A 93 -1.91 8.47 19.18
CA ASN A 93 -2.07 9.71 19.93
C ASN A 93 -1.69 10.93 19.06
N ILE A 94 -2.09 10.94 17.78
CA ILE A 94 -1.88 12.05 16.86
C ILE A 94 -2.89 13.11 17.27
N THR A 95 -2.43 14.08 18.03
CA THR A 95 -3.25 15.15 18.57
C THR A 95 -3.68 16.14 17.48
N LYS A 96 -2.82 16.42 16.48
CA LYS A 96 -3.14 17.26 15.32
C LYS A 96 -2.28 16.90 14.11
N PHE A 97 -2.90 16.96 12.92
CA PHE A 97 -2.17 17.02 11.65
C PHE A 97 -1.74 18.47 11.37
N GLU A 98 -0.48 18.67 11.04
CA GLU A 98 0.08 19.98 10.70
C GLU A 98 -0.17 20.32 9.22
N GLU A 99 -0.13 21.61 8.93
CA GLU A 99 -0.24 22.12 7.57
C GLU A 99 1.13 22.00 6.89
N VAL A 100 1.15 21.36 5.72
CA VAL A 100 2.35 21.08 4.94
C VAL A 100 2.30 21.91 3.66
N THR A 101 3.40 22.59 3.37
CA THR A 101 3.58 23.32 2.12
C THR A 101 4.47 22.53 1.18
N VAL A 102 4.00 22.32 -0.05
CA VAL A 102 4.76 21.70 -1.14
C VAL A 102 4.92 22.71 -2.29
N ASP A 103 6.16 23.04 -2.61
CA ASP A 103 6.51 23.94 -3.71
C ASP A 103 7.25 23.18 -4.80
N PHE A 104 6.61 23.04 -5.96
CA PHE A 104 7.18 22.44 -7.17
C PHE A 104 7.92 23.52 -7.95
N ARG A 105 9.24 23.44 -7.97
CA ARG A 105 10.14 24.29 -8.75
C ARG A 105 10.60 23.57 -10.02
N ASP A 106 11.36 24.25 -10.86
CA ASP A 106 11.80 23.67 -12.14
C ASP A 106 12.81 22.53 -11.98
N ASP A 107 13.59 22.56 -10.90
CA ASP A 107 14.71 21.65 -10.60
C ASP A 107 14.47 20.72 -9.39
N SER A 108 13.53 21.08 -8.53
CA SER A 108 13.30 20.41 -7.25
C SER A 108 11.88 20.60 -6.70
N ILE A 109 11.50 19.74 -5.77
CA ILE A 109 10.27 19.85 -4.97
C ILE A 109 10.68 20.20 -3.54
N ILE A 110 10.14 21.28 -2.98
CA ILE A 110 10.34 21.64 -1.58
C ILE A 110 9.13 21.20 -0.78
N VAL A 111 9.33 20.29 0.17
CA VAL A 111 8.29 19.82 1.10
C VAL A 111 8.67 20.30 2.49
N ASP A 112 7.92 21.28 3.01
CA ASP A 112 8.12 21.84 4.36
C ASP A 112 9.61 22.19 4.65
N GLY A 113 10.21 22.96 3.74
CA GLY A 113 11.62 23.37 3.82
C GLY A 113 12.65 22.31 3.40
N LYS A 114 12.25 21.06 3.16
CA LYS A 114 13.15 19.99 2.68
C LYS A 114 13.15 19.92 1.15
N VAL A 115 14.33 19.99 0.56
CA VAL A 115 14.51 19.89 -0.90
C VAL A 115 14.56 18.41 -1.31
N VAL A 116 13.73 18.05 -2.28
CA VAL A 116 13.66 16.74 -2.93
C VAL A 116 13.97 16.94 -4.40
N LYS A 117 15.05 16.35 -4.90
CA LYS A 117 15.37 16.43 -6.34
C LYS A 117 14.47 15.48 -7.12
N TYR A 118 14.11 15.85 -8.34
CA TYR A 118 13.33 14.97 -9.21
C TYR A 118 14.03 13.62 -9.45
N ASN A 119 15.35 13.62 -9.59
CA ASN A 119 16.14 12.39 -9.76
C ASN A 119 16.09 11.43 -8.57
N ASP A 120 15.74 11.92 -7.37
CA ASP A 120 15.62 11.09 -6.17
C ASP A 120 14.24 10.41 -6.07
N ILE A 121 13.29 10.76 -6.96
CA ILE A 121 11.94 10.20 -6.97
C ILE A 121 11.99 8.83 -7.64
N GLU A 122 11.65 7.79 -6.88
CA GLU A 122 11.69 6.41 -7.34
C GLU A 122 10.34 5.92 -7.85
N ARG A 123 9.27 6.35 -7.18
CA ARG A 123 7.93 5.85 -7.48
C ARG A 123 6.85 6.83 -7.06
N ILE A 124 5.85 6.98 -7.93
CA ILE A 124 4.64 7.74 -7.68
C ILE A 124 3.45 6.78 -7.76
N ILE A 125 2.64 6.73 -6.70
CA ILE A 125 1.48 5.83 -6.60
C ILE A 125 0.23 6.66 -6.35
N PRO A 126 -0.67 6.76 -7.34
CA PRO A 126 -1.99 7.34 -7.12
C PRO A 126 -2.87 6.35 -6.36
N LEU A 127 -3.41 6.77 -5.23
CA LEU A 127 -4.46 6.07 -4.48
C LEU A 127 -5.79 6.84 -4.60
N LYS A 128 -6.85 6.37 -3.94
CA LYS A 128 -8.20 6.89 -4.12
C LYS A 128 -8.28 8.36 -3.68
N ASN A 129 -7.78 8.68 -2.49
CA ASN A 129 -7.85 10.05 -1.96
C ASN A 129 -6.48 10.73 -1.83
N ILE A 130 -5.38 10.02 -2.09
CA ILE A 130 -4.02 10.55 -1.91
C ILE A 130 -3.10 10.16 -3.06
N LEU A 131 -2.06 10.96 -3.26
CA LEU A 131 -0.91 10.67 -4.11
C LEU A 131 0.30 10.43 -3.22
N VAL A 132 0.93 9.26 -3.37
CA VAL A 132 2.10 8.87 -2.57
C VAL A 132 3.36 8.95 -3.43
N ILE A 133 4.37 9.66 -2.96
CA ILE A 133 5.65 9.84 -3.67
C ILE A 133 6.79 9.31 -2.81
N PHE A 134 7.47 8.29 -3.32
CA PHE A 134 8.65 7.67 -2.68
C PHE A 134 9.93 8.28 -3.25
N TYR A 135 10.85 8.64 -2.37
CA TYR A 135 12.12 9.25 -2.74
C TYR A 135 13.26 8.83 -1.81
N GLY A 136 14.49 8.83 -2.32
CA GLY A 136 15.70 8.61 -1.52
C GLY A 136 15.70 7.32 -0.69
N GLY A 137 15.23 6.21 -1.25
CA GLY A 137 15.29 4.85 -0.72
C GLY A 137 14.24 4.47 0.33
N SER A 138 13.88 5.40 1.23
CA SER A 138 12.97 5.10 2.33
C SER A 138 12.07 6.26 2.75
N LYS A 139 12.17 7.41 2.08
CA LYS A 139 11.38 8.60 2.44
C LYS A 139 10.14 8.66 1.55
N THR A 140 9.07 9.19 2.13
CA THR A 140 7.79 9.30 1.46
C THR A 140 7.14 10.61 1.86
N PHE A 141 6.49 11.27 0.91
CA PHE A 141 5.52 12.31 1.22
C PHE A 141 4.21 12.03 0.50
N VAL A 142 3.13 12.55 1.07
CA VAL A 142 1.75 12.26 0.65
C VAL A 142 1.05 13.57 0.37
N ILE A 143 0.36 13.66 -0.76
CA ILE A 143 -0.46 14.81 -1.14
C ILE A 143 -1.91 14.34 -1.22
N PRO A 144 -2.84 14.92 -0.44
CA PRO A 144 -4.25 14.58 -0.57
C PRO A 144 -4.80 15.13 -1.89
N ASN A 145 -5.60 14.33 -2.57
CA ASN A 145 -6.25 14.71 -3.83
C ASN A 145 -7.21 15.89 -3.63
N SER A 146 -7.71 16.10 -2.40
CA SER A 146 -8.51 17.29 -2.07
C SER A 146 -7.75 18.62 -2.20
N ALA A 147 -6.42 18.59 -2.10
CA ALA A 147 -5.56 19.76 -2.35
C ALA A 147 -5.23 19.95 -3.84
N ILE A 148 -5.57 18.97 -4.68
CA ILE A 148 -5.39 19.00 -6.12
C ILE A 148 -6.80 19.16 -6.72
N GLU A 149 -7.21 20.41 -6.92
CA GLU A 149 -8.61 20.81 -7.17
C GLU A 149 -9.36 19.95 -8.21
N LYS A 150 -8.66 19.38 -9.21
CA LYS A 150 -9.25 18.51 -10.24
C LYS A 150 -8.42 17.26 -10.53
N GLN A 151 -9.10 16.16 -10.83
CA GLN A 151 -8.45 14.90 -11.26
C GLN A 151 -7.59 15.07 -12.52
N THR A 152 -7.97 15.97 -13.42
CA THR A 152 -7.16 16.37 -14.58
C THR A 152 -5.87 17.11 -14.19
N GLN A 153 -5.84 17.82 -13.07
CA GLN A 153 -4.61 18.41 -12.53
C GLN A 153 -3.72 17.35 -11.87
N GLN A 154 -4.30 16.29 -11.29
CA GLN A 154 -3.53 15.17 -10.76
C GLN A 154 -2.74 14.46 -11.87
N THR A 155 -3.39 14.13 -12.98
CA THR A 155 -2.71 13.51 -14.13
C THR A 155 -1.62 14.43 -14.68
N LYS A 156 -1.91 15.73 -14.85
CA LYS A 156 -0.92 16.72 -15.29
C LYS A 156 0.26 16.87 -14.33
N LEU A 157 0.01 16.81 -13.03
CA LEU A 157 1.06 16.86 -12.01
C LEU A 157 1.96 15.63 -12.09
N ILE A 158 1.36 14.45 -12.24
CA ILE A 158 2.09 13.19 -12.40
C ILE A 158 2.92 13.23 -13.69
N GLU A 159 2.34 13.66 -14.81
CA GLU A 159 3.03 13.85 -16.09
C GLU A 159 4.18 14.85 -15.98
N PHE A 160 3.96 15.98 -15.29
CA PHE A 160 5.00 16.99 -15.06
C PHE A 160 6.18 16.39 -14.28
N ILE A 161 5.92 15.64 -13.21
CA ILE A 161 6.97 15.01 -12.42
C ILE A 161 7.72 13.97 -13.27
N TYR A 162 7.02 13.13 -14.04
CA TYR A 162 7.67 12.14 -14.92
C TYR A 162 8.51 12.79 -16.02
N LYS A 163 8.02 13.87 -16.62
CA LYS A 163 8.79 14.64 -17.61
C LYS A 163 10.08 15.19 -17.00
N LYS A 164 10.01 15.74 -15.78
CA LYS A 164 11.18 16.26 -15.07
C LYS A 164 12.17 15.19 -14.67
N ILE A 165 11.71 14.01 -14.24
CA ILE A 165 12.55 12.84 -14.00
C ILE A 165 13.28 12.44 -15.30
N ALA A 166 12.57 12.40 -16.43
CA ALA A 166 13.16 12.03 -17.72
C ALA A 166 14.21 13.06 -18.20
N GLU A 167 13.92 14.36 -18.06
CA GLU A 167 14.87 15.45 -18.37
C GLU A 167 16.14 15.36 -17.49
N GLY A 168 15.99 15.14 -16.19
CA GLY A 168 17.12 15.02 -15.27
C GLY A 168 18.00 13.79 -15.51
N LEU A 169 17.41 12.69 -15.97
CA LEU A 169 18.15 11.48 -16.39
C LEU A 169 18.90 11.68 -17.72
N ALA A 170 18.36 12.49 -18.64
CA ALA A 170 19.01 12.80 -19.92
C ALA A 170 20.25 13.70 -19.75
N VAL A 171 20.23 14.60 -18.76
CA VAL A 171 21.36 15.48 -18.43
C VAL A 171 22.48 14.71 -17.69
N SER A 172 22.14 13.74 -16.84
CA SER A 172 23.10 12.91 -16.10
C SER A 172 23.90 11.93 -16.98
N LYS A 173 23.44 11.66 -18.20
CA LYS A 173 24.10 10.76 -19.18
C LYS A 173 25.05 11.46 -20.14
N LYS A 174 25.20 12.79 -20.06
CA LYS A 174 26.20 13.57 -20.81
C LYS A 174 27.39 13.87 -19.92
#